data_AF-A0AAD5F8C1-F1
#
_entry.id   AF-A0AAD5F8C1-F1
#
_cell.length_a   1.000
_cell.length_b   1.000
_cell.length_c   1.000
_cell.angle_alpha   90.00
_cell.angle_beta   90.00
_cell.angle_gamma   90.00
#
_symmetry.space_group_name_H-M   'P 1'
#
loop_
_entity.id
_entity.type
_entity.pdbx_description
1 polymer ?
#
loop_
_entity_poly.entity_id
_entity_poly.type
_entity_poly.pdbx_seq_one_letter_code
_entity_poly.pdbx_strand_id
1 'polypeptide(L)'
;SRSSSRFGLCVGASLRSQSTARAAAALATQSNPKAQEKSKPKTGILMLNMGGPEKLEDVHDFLLRLFLDKDLMQLPVQNKLGPFIAKRRTPKIQEQYSKIGGGSPIKAWTTMQGEGMVKLLDKMSSETGEGPHVYYNQS
;
A
#
# COMPACT_ATOMS: atom_id res chain seq x y z
N SER A 1 85.62 -20.78 36.96
CA SER A 1 86.82 -20.54 36.15
C SER A 1 86.38 -19.99 34.80
N ARG A 2 87.22 -19.12 34.23
CA ARG A 2 86.99 -18.28 33.04
C ARG A 2 86.72 -19.06 31.75
N SER A 3 86.32 -18.27 30.74
CA SER A 3 86.64 -18.40 29.30
C SER A 3 85.46 -18.88 28.45
N SER A 4 84.76 -18.01 27.71
CA SER A 4 85.15 -17.22 26.52
C SER A 4 85.33 -18.04 25.24
N SER A 5 84.58 -17.62 24.20
CA SER A 5 84.91 -17.52 22.76
C SER A 5 83.79 -18.10 21.90
N ARG A 6 82.90 -17.29 21.29
CA ARG A 6 83.02 -16.50 20.05
C ARG A 6 82.86 -17.31 18.75
N PHE A 7 81.77 -16.94 18.06
CA PHE A 7 81.62 -16.69 16.62
C PHE A 7 81.77 -17.81 15.59
N GLY A 8 80.70 -17.99 14.81
CA GLY A 8 80.68 -18.63 13.50
C GLY A 8 79.35 -18.33 12.80
N LEU A 9 79.34 -17.28 11.99
CA LEU A 9 78.24 -16.84 11.13
C LEU A 9 78.09 -17.83 9.96
N CYS A 10 76.87 -18.16 9.54
CA CYS A 10 76.60 -18.48 8.13
C CYS A 10 75.14 -18.18 7.76
N VAL A 11 75.02 -17.50 6.62
CA VAL A 11 73.83 -16.89 6.03
C VAL A 11 73.02 -17.93 5.27
N GLY A 12 71.70 -17.87 5.40
CA GLY A 12 70.77 -18.67 4.60
C GLY A 12 69.41 -18.01 4.53
N ALA A 13 69.23 -17.13 3.54
CA ALA A 13 67.94 -16.61 3.14
C ALA A 13 67.15 -17.71 2.42
N SER A 14 65.89 -17.95 2.81
CA SER A 14 64.87 -18.37 1.85
C SER A 14 63.49 -17.97 2.34
N LEU A 15 62.78 -17.26 1.48
CA LEU A 15 61.51 -16.60 1.74
C LEU A 15 60.43 -17.63 2.03
N ARG A 16 59.67 -17.37 3.09
CA ARG A 16 58.43 -18.08 3.42
C ARG A 16 57.42 -17.86 2.29
N SER A 17 57.26 -18.85 1.41
CA SER A 17 56.14 -18.93 0.47
C SER A 17 54.86 -19.10 1.28
N GLN A 18 54.11 -18.01 1.49
CA GLN A 18 52.73 -18.08 1.95
C GLN A 18 51.85 -18.09 0.70
N SER A 19 51.43 -19.30 0.36
CA SER A 19 50.49 -19.59 -0.72
C SER A 19 49.21 -18.76 -0.59
N THR A 20 48.89 -18.11 -1.69
CA THR A 20 47.71 -17.28 -1.97
C THR A 20 46.42 -18.10 -1.89
N ALA A 21 45.65 -17.99 -0.81
CA ALA A 21 44.31 -18.58 -0.76
C ALA A 21 43.35 -17.88 0.20
N ARG A 22 43.44 -16.56 0.37
CA ARG A 22 42.56 -15.82 1.29
C ARG A 22 42.14 -14.42 0.87
N ALA A 23 42.15 -14.14 -0.44
CA ALA A 23 41.76 -12.82 -0.99
C ALA A 23 40.70 -12.92 -2.10
N ALA A 24 39.87 -13.97 -2.12
CA ALA A 24 38.80 -14.13 -3.13
C ALA A 24 37.38 -14.15 -2.52
N ALA A 25 37.22 -14.09 -1.20
CA ALA A 25 35.92 -14.15 -0.53
C ALA A 25 35.37 -12.77 -0.09
N ALA A 26 36.07 -11.67 -0.39
CA ALA A 26 35.75 -10.34 0.12
C ALA A 26 35.09 -9.40 -0.92
N LEU A 27 34.77 -9.86 -2.14
CA LEU A 27 34.27 -8.99 -3.22
C LEU A 27 32.96 -9.41 -3.89
N ALA A 28 32.17 -10.28 -3.25
CA ALA A 28 30.88 -10.71 -3.81
C ALA A 28 29.73 -10.59 -2.82
N THR A 29 29.64 -9.49 -2.08
CA THR A 29 28.33 -8.99 -1.61
C THR A 29 27.79 -8.11 -2.71
N GLN A 30 27.11 -8.75 -3.66
CA GLN A 30 26.24 -8.04 -4.60
C GLN A 30 25.22 -7.25 -3.78
N SER A 31 25.32 -5.93 -3.86
CA SER A 31 24.33 -5.00 -3.35
C SER A 31 23.01 -5.26 -4.07
N ASN A 32 22.12 -5.97 -3.39
CA ASN A 32 20.73 -6.11 -3.81
C ASN A 32 20.10 -4.71 -3.93
N PRO A 33 19.72 -4.22 -5.12
CA PRO A 33 19.18 -2.88 -5.24
C PRO A 33 17.70 -2.91 -4.82
N LYS A 34 17.43 -2.27 -3.68
CA LYS A 34 16.11 -1.78 -3.22
C LYS A 34 15.04 -2.84 -2.97
N ALA A 35 15.14 -3.50 -1.82
CA ALA A 35 13.92 -3.67 -1.02
C ALA A 35 13.48 -2.25 -0.59
N GLN A 36 12.48 -1.70 -1.28
CA GLN A 36 11.85 -0.45 -0.88
C GLN A 36 11.21 -0.65 0.49
N GLU A 37 11.88 -0.21 1.56
CA GLU A 37 11.16 0.07 2.80
C GLU A 37 10.10 1.12 2.46
N LYS A 38 8.83 0.70 2.40
CA LYS A 38 7.71 1.65 2.34
C LYS A 38 7.74 2.43 3.65
N SER A 39 8.24 3.65 3.61
CA SER A 39 8.11 4.59 4.73
C SER A 39 6.63 4.79 5.05
N LYS A 40 6.33 5.02 6.34
CA LYS A 40 4.94 5.20 6.78
C LYS A 40 4.30 6.37 6.02
N PRO A 41 3.04 6.24 5.55
CA PRO A 41 2.35 7.33 4.88
C PRO A 41 2.26 8.54 5.80
N LYS A 42 2.63 9.71 5.27
CA LYS A 42 2.62 10.97 6.00
C LYS A 42 1.28 11.70 5.85
N THR A 43 0.66 11.57 4.69
CA THR A 43 -0.58 12.26 4.34
C THR A 43 -1.62 11.26 3.85
N GLY A 44 -2.76 11.22 4.55
CA GLY A 44 -3.91 10.40 4.19
C GLY A 44 -4.98 11.23 3.47
N ILE A 45 -5.50 10.73 2.35
CA ILE A 45 -6.55 11.38 1.57
C ILE A 45 -7.81 10.53 1.64
N LEU A 46 -8.85 11.03 2.31
CA LEU A 46 -10.14 10.36 2.40
C LEU A 46 -11.03 10.76 1.21
N MET A 47 -11.26 9.82 0.30
CA MET A 47 -12.14 10.00 -0.85
C MET A 47 -13.58 9.70 -0.42
N LEU A 48 -14.40 10.75 -0.36
CA LEU A 48 -15.81 10.66 0.06
C LEU A 48 -16.73 10.54 -1.15
N ASN A 49 -17.64 9.57 -1.11
CA ASN A 49 -18.73 9.44 -2.08
C ASN A 49 -19.94 8.76 -1.42
N MET A 50 -21.12 8.85 -2.05
CA MET A 50 -22.30 8.09 -1.68
C MET A 50 -22.18 6.59 -1.98
N GLY A 51 -21.21 6.21 -2.82
CA GLY A 51 -21.01 4.82 -3.21
C GLY A 51 -22.10 4.32 -4.16
N GLY A 52 -22.30 3.00 -4.14
CA GLY A 52 -23.32 2.32 -4.92
C GLY A 52 -23.17 0.80 -4.82
N PRO A 53 -24.24 0.05 -5.13
CA PRO A 53 -24.22 -1.41 -5.05
C PRO A 53 -23.32 -1.97 -6.17
N GLU A 54 -22.33 -2.79 -5.83
CA GLU A 54 -21.45 -3.43 -6.82
C GLU A 54 -22.19 -4.54 -7.59
N LYS A 55 -23.20 -5.14 -6.95
CA LYS A 55 -24.04 -6.19 -7.53
C LYS A 55 -25.51 -5.96 -7.21
N LEU A 56 -26.40 -6.68 -7.92
CA LEU A 56 -27.84 -6.53 -7.74
C LEU A 56 -28.30 -6.93 -6.34
N GLU A 57 -27.67 -7.92 -5.72
CA GLU A 57 -27.94 -8.35 -4.35
C GLU A 57 -27.67 -7.25 -3.31
N ASP A 58 -26.72 -6.35 -3.57
CA ASP A 58 -26.33 -5.28 -2.63
C ASP A 58 -27.30 -4.09 -2.64
N VAL A 59 -28.22 -4.04 -3.62
CA VAL A 59 -29.14 -2.92 -3.82
C VAL A 59 -30.00 -2.67 -2.57
N HIS A 60 -30.44 -3.74 -1.89
CA HIS A 60 -31.27 -3.59 -0.70
C HIS A 60 -30.52 -2.85 0.41
N ASP A 61 -29.29 -3.29 0.71
CA ASP A 61 -28.47 -2.74 1.79
C ASP A 61 -28.01 -1.31 1.50
N PHE A 62 -27.77 -1.00 0.22
CA PHE A 62 -27.51 0.37 -0.23
C PHE A 62 -28.71 1.28 0.04
N LEU A 63 -29.92 0.88 -0.40
CA LEU A 63 -31.13 1.67 -0.18
C LEU A 63 -31.48 1.78 1.31
N LEU A 64 -31.25 0.73 2.08
CA LEU A 64 -31.49 0.73 3.52
C LEU A 64 -30.65 1.81 4.22
N ARG A 65 -29.35 1.86 3.94
CA ARG A 65 -28.46 2.93 4.44
C ARG A 65 -28.94 4.31 3.99
N LEU A 66 -29.27 4.45 2.71
CA LEU A 66 -29.75 5.71 2.12
C LEU A 66 -31.02 6.25 2.80
N PHE A 67 -31.99 5.40 3.12
CA PHE A 67 -33.25 5.83 3.75
C PHE A 67 -33.17 5.94 5.27
N LEU A 68 -32.16 5.35 5.90
CA LEU A 68 -31.88 5.53 7.34
C LEU A 68 -31.03 6.77 7.63
N ASP A 69 -30.38 7.34 6.61
CA ASP A 69 -29.60 8.55 6.72
C ASP A 69 -30.49 9.79 6.98
N LYS A 70 -30.33 10.38 8.16
CA LYS A 70 -31.07 11.56 8.63
C LYS A 70 -30.51 12.87 8.09
N ASP A 71 -29.23 12.87 7.71
CA ASP A 71 -28.57 14.04 7.14
C ASP A 71 -28.99 14.19 5.67
N LEU A 72 -29.33 13.08 5.00
CA LEU A 72 -29.87 13.09 3.64
C LEU A 72 -31.39 13.34 3.57
N MET A 73 -32.19 12.61 4.35
CA MET A 73 -33.65 12.72 4.33
C MET A 73 -34.25 12.56 5.72
N GLN A 74 -35.18 13.44 6.08
CA GLN A 74 -35.90 13.36 7.35
C GLN A 74 -37.29 12.75 7.11
N LEU A 75 -37.51 11.53 7.60
CA LEU A 75 -38.80 10.83 7.50
C LEU A 75 -39.44 10.66 8.88
N PRO A 76 -40.78 10.73 9.00
CA PRO A 76 -41.45 10.39 10.25
C PRO A 76 -41.21 8.90 10.57
N VAL A 77 -40.81 8.58 11.80
CA VAL A 77 -40.55 7.19 12.22
C VAL A 77 -39.56 6.47 11.28
N GLN A 78 -38.46 7.14 10.93
CA GLN A 78 -37.47 6.72 9.93
C GLN A 78 -36.93 5.29 10.12
N ASN A 79 -36.75 4.84 11.37
CA ASN A 79 -36.30 3.49 11.67
C ASN A 79 -37.28 2.40 11.22
N LYS A 80 -38.55 2.74 10.98
CA LYS A 80 -39.58 1.83 10.42
C LYS A 80 -39.84 2.11 8.95
N LEU A 81 -39.98 3.38 8.57
CA LEU A 81 -40.25 3.75 7.18
C LEU A 81 -39.07 3.48 6.25
N GLY A 82 -37.83 3.70 6.70
CA GLY A 82 -36.64 3.46 5.90
C GLY A 82 -36.54 2.03 5.39
N PRO A 83 -36.55 1.01 6.28
CA PRO A 83 -36.54 -0.40 5.86
C PRO A 83 -37.73 -0.78 4.97
N PHE A 84 -38.93 -0.24 5.26
CA PHE A 84 -40.12 -0.49 4.44
C PHE A 84 -39.97 0.07 3.01
N ILE A 85 -39.51 1.31 2.87
CA ILE A 85 -39.31 1.95 1.57
C ILE A 85 -38.18 1.26 0.81
N ALA A 86 -37.06 0.94 1.48
CA ALA A 86 -35.95 0.20 0.89
C ALA A 86 -36.43 -1.13 0.30
N LYS A 87 -37.14 -1.95 1.08
CA LYS A 87 -37.70 -3.22 0.63
C LYS A 87 -38.64 -3.05 -0.57
N ARG A 88 -39.54 -2.05 -0.52
CA ARG A 88 -40.49 -1.78 -1.61
C ARG A 88 -39.80 -1.32 -2.90
N ARG A 89 -38.73 -0.52 -2.80
CA ARG A 89 -38.04 0.04 -3.97
C ARG A 89 -36.98 -0.91 -4.57
N THR A 90 -36.45 -1.84 -3.78
CA THR A 90 -35.37 -2.75 -4.19
C THR A 90 -35.61 -3.40 -5.57
N PRO A 91 -36.77 -4.01 -5.88
CA PRO A 91 -36.95 -4.69 -7.17
C PRO A 91 -36.83 -3.77 -8.38
N LYS A 92 -37.40 -2.56 -8.27
CA LYS A 92 -37.33 -1.55 -9.34
C LYS A 92 -35.91 -1.04 -9.55
N ILE A 93 -35.16 -0.82 -8.47
CA ILE A 93 -33.78 -0.32 -8.55
C ILE A 93 -32.84 -1.42 -9.06
N GLN A 94 -33.06 -2.69 -8.67
CA GLN A 94 -32.34 -3.83 -9.25
C GLN A 94 -32.53 -3.93 -10.77
N GLU A 95 -33.76 -3.76 -11.26
CA GLU A 95 -34.01 -3.74 -12.70
C GLU A 95 -33.24 -2.61 -13.41
N GLN A 96 -33.12 -1.44 -12.78
CA GLN A 96 -32.33 -0.32 -13.32
C GLN A 96 -30.84 -0.66 -13.37
N TYR A 97 -30.27 -1.20 -12.29
CA TYR A 97 -28.86 -1.63 -12.29
C TYR A 97 -28.62 -2.77 -13.28
N SER A 98 -29.57 -3.68 -13.45
CA SER A 98 -29.48 -4.77 -14.42
C SER A 98 -29.38 -4.25 -15.86
N LYS A 99 -30.09 -3.16 -16.19
CA LYS A 99 -30.05 -2.54 -17.53
C LYS A 99 -28.69 -1.90 -17.87
N ILE A 100 -27.89 -1.55 -16.87
CA ILE A 100 -26.58 -0.91 -17.05
C ILE A 100 -25.40 -1.86 -16.82
N GLY A 101 -25.65 -3.17 -16.65
CA GLY A 101 -24.59 -4.18 -16.48
C GLY A 101 -24.51 -4.85 -15.11
N GLY A 102 -25.50 -4.63 -14.23
CA GLY A 102 -25.67 -5.40 -12.99
C GLY A 102 -25.16 -4.75 -11.71
N GLY A 103 -24.63 -3.52 -11.78
CA GLY A 103 -24.09 -2.83 -10.60
C GLY A 103 -23.50 -1.46 -10.92
N SER A 104 -23.01 -0.78 -9.89
CA SER A 104 -22.35 0.53 -9.98
C SER A 104 -20.84 0.37 -10.19
N PRO A 105 -20.24 1.00 -11.22
CA PRO A 105 -18.80 0.96 -11.45
C PRO A 105 -18.01 1.93 -10.55
N ILE A 106 -18.67 2.63 -9.62
CA ILE A 106 -18.10 3.76 -8.89
C ILE A 106 -16.85 3.39 -8.10
N LYS A 107 -16.83 2.25 -7.42
CA LYS A 107 -15.67 1.80 -6.65
C LYS A 107 -14.44 1.54 -7.52
N ALA A 108 -14.65 0.99 -8.72
CA ALA A 108 -13.57 0.75 -9.67
C ALA A 108 -12.97 2.07 -10.15
N TRP A 109 -13.81 3.04 -10.50
CA TRP A 109 -13.35 4.37 -10.92
C TRP A 109 -12.68 5.15 -9.79
N THR A 110 -13.24 5.15 -8.58
CA THR A 110 -12.64 5.85 -7.43
C THR A 110 -11.28 5.24 -7.05
N THR A 111 -11.13 3.92 -7.11
CA THR A 111 -9.84 3.24 -6.93
C THR A 111 -8.82 3.71 -7.99
N MET A 112 -9.20 3.70 -9.27
CA MET A 112 -8.31 4.13 -10.35
C MET A 112 -7.90 5.60 -10.21
N GLN A 113 -8.84 6.45 -9.83
CA GLN A 113 -8.58 7.88 -9.56
C GLN A 113 -7.65 8.05 -8.36
N GLY A 114 -7.89 7.34 -7.26
CA GLY A 114 -7.06 7.39 -6.05
C GLY A 114 -5.62 6.96 -6.30
N GLU A 115 -5.43 5.89 -7.08
CA GLU A 115 -4.09 5.43 -7.48
C GLU A 115 -3.37 6.45 -8.37
N GLY A 116 -4.07 7.02 -9.35
CA GLY A 116 -3.51 8.05 -10.23
C GLY A 116 -3.13 9.31 -9.44
N MET A 117 -4.00 9.74 -8.54
CA MET A 117 -3.80 10.90 -7.67
C MET A 117 -2.57 10.71 -6.79
N VAL A 118 -2.45 9.59 -6.05
CA VAL A 118 -1.29 9.35 -5.17
C VAL A 118 0.02 9.32 -5.97
N LYS A 119 0.04 8.66 -7.14
CA LYS A 119 1.23 8.62 -8.01
C LYS A 119 1.67 10.02 -8.48
N LEU A 120 0.74 10.93 -8.71
CA LEU A 120 1.04 12.29 -9.13
C LEU A 120 1.48 13.15 -7.94
N LEU A 121 0.76 13.05 -6.81
CA LEU A 121 1.09 13.79 -5.60
C LEU A 121 2.48 13.44 -5.10
N ASP A 122 2.84 12.16 -4.99
CA ASP A 122 4.16 11.74 -4.53
C ASP A 122 5.30 12.27 -5.42
N LYS A 123 5.05 12.49 -6.72
CA LYS A 123 6.02 13.14 -7.62
C LYS A 123 6.12 14.63 -7.35
N MET A 124 4.97 15.31 -7.24
CA MET A 124 4.89 16.77 -7.07
C MET A 124 5.40 17.23 -5.69
N SER A 125 5.11 16.47 -4.64
CA SER A 125 5.45 16.81 -3.25
C SER A 125 6.81 16.27 -2.80
N SER A 126 7.63 15.79 -3.75
CA SER A 126 8.96 15.25 -3.46
C SER A 126 9.90 16.34 -2.91
N GLU A 127 9.66 17.61 -3.25
CA GLU A 127 10.44 18.76 -2.79
C GLU A 127 9.94 19.35 -1.47
N THR A 128 8.64 19.24 -1.15
CA THR A 128 8.03 19.79 0.08
C THR A 128 8.10 18.83 1.27
N GLY A 129 8.50 17.57 1.05
CA GLY A 129 8.60 16.56 2.10
C GLY A 129 7.25 16.10 2.66
N GLU A 130 6.16 16.28 1.92
CA GLU A 130 4.79 15.92 2.32
C GLU A 130 4.39 14.48 1.95
N GLY A 131 5.26 13.74 1.27
CA GLY A 131 5.08 12.31 0.96
C GLY A 131 5.61 11.35 2.02
N PRO A 132 5.24 10.06 1.97
CA PRO A 132 4.39 9.43 0.96
C PRO A 132 2.88 9.57 1.25
N HIS A 133 2.06 9.61 0.19
CA HIS A 133 0.60 9.73 0.26
C HIS A 133 -0.08 8.37 0.25
N VAL A 134 -1.25 8.29 0.88
CA VAL A 134 -2.16 7.13 0.78
C VAL A 134 -3.59 7.65 0.65
N TYR A 135 -4.41 6.96 -0.14
CA TYR A 135 -5.83 7.27 -0.23
C TYR A 135 -6.66 6.18 0.45
N TYR A 136 -7.83 6.57 0.96
CA TYR A 136 -8.84 5.69 1.52
C TYR A 136 -10.17 5.97 0.85
N ASN A 137 -10.86 4.92 0.43
CA ASN A 137 -12.20 5.05 -0.16
C ASN A 137 -13.24 4.88 0.94
N GLN A 138 -14.07 5.90 1.14
CA GLN A 138 -15.25 5.84 1.99
C GLN A 138 -16.50 5.98 1.12
N SER A 139 -17.28 4.90 1.11
CA SER A 139 -18.50 4.73 0.32
C SER A 139 -19.54 3.95 1.10
#